data_AF-A0AAQ4DRI1-F1
#
_entry.id   AF-A0AAQ4DRI1-F1
#
_cell.length_a   1.000
_cell.length_b   1.000
_cell.length_c   1.000
_cell.angle_alpha   90.00
_cell.angle_beta   90.00
_cell.angle_gamma   90.00
#
_symmetry.space_group_name_H-M   'P 1'
#
loop_
_entity.id
_entity.type
_entity.pdbx_description
1 polymer ?
#
loop_
_entity_poly.entity_id
_entity_poly.type
_entity_poly.pdbx_seq_one_letter_code
_entity_poly.pdbx_strand_id
1 'polypeptide(L)'
;MVSSNGGATSKRRKIDPIHEEPQSWNCSGGYNILEGSVCVPGARIIAVKPLFKALPKLLEDRDKTVRDESKLLTVELYRWIGDALKPLLQSLKPVQVSELEAEFAKVQKGTATPECYIRSEQMRGAQAAEAGTDVVDGGEEGEECGADTGVPVDAYELLEAVDILSNLPKDFYEQCEAKNWQEQKEALEKLLELTSNPKLEAGDYADLVKVLKRIVAKGSNVIVMALAAKCLADLTAGLRQKFPYSCITTYLERFREKKQNVVTALREALDNAFQATNLEAILKYVTAALDNKNPQIKGETTLFLARVFSKLTPAMLNKNS
;
A
#
# COMPACT_ATOMS: atom_id res chain seq x y z
N MET A 1 69.25 -44.55 20.26
CA MET A 1 68.83 -45.38 19.12
C MET A 1 67.38 -45.77 19.38
N VAL A 2 66.48 -45.29 18.50
CA VAL A 2 65.27 -45.95 17.96
C VAL A 2 64.17 -46.36 18.95
N SER A 3 62.86 -46.21 18.73
CA SER A 3 61.92 -45.39 17.94
C SER A 3 60.52 -45.94 18.28
N SER A 4 59.46 -45.16 17.98
CA SER A 4 58.05 -45.59 17.77
C SER A 4 57.19 -45.74 19.04
N ASN A 5 55.91 -45.32 19.10
CA ASN A 5 54.94 -45.02 18.04
C ASN A 5 53.71 -44.21 18.53
N GLY A 6 53.12 -43.40 17.64
CA GLY A 6 51.68 -43.00 17.54
C GLY A 6 51.07 -42.10 18.63
N GLY A 7 50.30 -41.03 18.38
CA GLY A 7 49.68 -40.50 17.17
C GLY A 7 48.32 -39.88 17.53
N ALA A 8 48.12 -38.57 17.29
CA ALA A 8 46.84 -37.91 16.98
C ALA A 8 47.00 -36.37 16.97
N THR A 9 47.33 -35.80 15.82
CA THR A 9 47.22 -34.35 15.56
C THR A 9 45.78 -34.01 15.19
N SER A 10 45.11 -33.19 16.01
CA SER A 10 43.79 -32.63 15.71
C SER A 10 43.88 -31.58 14.59
N LYS A 11 43.45 -31.95 13.38
CA LYS A 11 43.28 -31.01 12.25
C LYS A 11 42.02 -30.17 12.48
N ARG A 12 42.18 -28.90 12.85
CA ARG A 12 41.14 -27.87 12.66
C ARG A 12 40.89 -27.74 11.15
N ARG A 13 39.71 -28.13 10.67
CA ARG A 13 39.24 -27.78 9.33
C ARG A 13 38.96 -26.28 9.30
N LYS A 14 39.75 -25.53 8.51
CA LYS A 14 39.38 -24.19 8.04
C LYS A 14 38.16 -24.37 7.14
N ILE A 15 37.11 -23.60 7.41
CA ILE A 15 35.94 -23.46 6.55
C ILE A 15 36.27 -22.24 5.67
N ASP A 16 36.45 -22.45 4.38
CA ASP A 16 36.64 -21.38 3.41
C ASP A 16 35.30 -20.68 3.14
N PRO A 17 35.28 -19.34 2.91
CA PRO A 17 34.06 -18.61 2.62
C PRO A 17 33.56 -18.94 1.20
N ILE A 18 32.31 -19.38 1.10
CA ILE A 18 31.63 -19.66 -0.16
C ILE A 18 31.40 -18.33 -0.89
N HIS A 19 32.04 -18.19 -2.05
CA HIS A 19 31.78 -17.13 -3.02
C HIS A 19 30.48 -17.48 -3.75
N GLU A 20 29.39 -16.72 -3.55
CA GLU A 20 28.18 -16.85 -4.36
C GLU A 20 28.38 -16.14 -5.71
N GLU A 21 28.41 -16.92 -6.79
CA GLU A 21 28.18 -16.42 -8.15
C GLU A 21 26.66 -16.33 -8.42
N PRO A 22 26.17 -15.29 -9.11
CA PRO A 22 24.75 -15.15 -9.41
C PRO A 22 24.35 -16.15 -10.51
N GLN A 23 23.59 -17.19 -10.13
CA GLN A 23 23.07 -18.15 -11.10
C GLN A 23 22.03 -17.50 -12.03
N SER A 24 22.38 -17.43 -13.32
CA SER A 24 21.48 -17.10 -14.41
C SER A 24 20.43 -18.20 -14.57
N TRP A 25 19.15 -17.83 -14.52
CA TRP A 25 18.04 -18.76 -14.71
C TRP A 25 17.93 -19.14 -16.19
N ASN A 26 18.36 -20.35 -16.52
CA ASN A 26 18.24 -20.91 -17.86
C ASN A 26 16.84 -21.53 -18.01
N CYS A 27 15.97 -20.88 -18.78
CA CYS A 27 14.61 -21.34 -19.07
C CYS A 27 14.62 -22.52 -20.04
N SER A 28 14.68 -23.77 -19.57
CA SER A 28 14.35 -24.95 -20.40
C SER A 28 13.99 -26.24 -19.66
N GLY A 29 13.73 -26.21 -18.34
CA GLY A 29 13.28 -27.43 -17.66
C GLY A 29 12.71 -27.19 -16.27
N GLY A 30 11.39 -27.15 -16.14
CA GLY A 30 10.73 -27.09 -14.84
C GLY A 30 9.30 -26.59 -14.90
N TYR A 31 8.34 -27.47 -15.18
CA TYR A 31 6.90 -27.16 -15.05
C TYR A 31 6.13 -28.37 -14.50
N ASN A 32 6.59 -28.93 -13.37
CA ASN A 32 5.86 -29.93 -12.60
C ASN A 32 6.13 -29.79 -11.08
N ILE A 33 6.16 -28.56 -10.56
CA ILE A 33 6.45 -28.29 -9.14
C ILE A 33 5.21 -27.85 -8.34
N LEU A 34 3.98 -28.05 -8.85
CA LEU A 34 2.77 -27.62 -8.13
C LEU A 34 1.86 -28.74 -7.63
N GLU A 35 2.15 -30.03 -7.92
CA GLU A 35 1.32 -31.15 -7.44
C GLU A 35 2.02 -32.14 -6.50
N GLY A 36 3.27 -31.84 -6.10
CA GLY A 36 4.04 -32.71 -5.21
C GLY A 36 4.69 -31.94 -4.07
N SER A 37 3.97 -31.78 -2.95
CA SER A 37 4.49 -31.44 -1.60
C SER A 37 5.75 -30.56 -1.58
N VAL A 38 5.72 -29.42 -2.27
CA VAL A 38 6.74 -28.39 -2.13
C VAL A 38 6.26 -27.42 -1.06
N CYS A 39 6.92 -27.46 0.09
CA CYS A 39 6.91 -26.38 1.06
C CYS A 39 7.12 -25.06 0.34
N VAL A 40 6.08 -24.26 0.16
CA VAL A 40 6.24 -22.86 -0.23
C VAL A 40 6.74 -22.15 1.03
N PRO A 41 8.02 -21.72 1.11
CA PRO A 41 8.45 -20.85 2.21
C PRO A 41 7.56 -19.62 2.12
N GLY A 42 6.88 -19.30 3.23
CA GLY A 42 5.76 -18.36 3.26
C GLY A 42 5.95 -17.14 2.35
N ALA A 43 4.87 -16.69 1.74
CA ALA A 43 4.80 -15.58 0.77
C ALA A 43 5.47 -14.26 1.23
N ARG A 44 5.97 -14.20 2.47
CA ARG A 44 6.77 -13.12 3.03
C ARG A 44 8.20 -13.05 2.49
N ILE A 45 8.78 -14.14 1.96
CA ILE A 45 10.20 -14.18 1.54
C ILE A 45 10.37 -13.99 0.02
N ILE A 46 9.31 -14.17 -0.78
CA ILE A 46 9.39 -14.01 -2.25
C ILE A 46 9.04 -12.56 -2.59
N ALA A 47 9.96 -11.83 -3.23
CA ALA A 47 9.63 -10.55 -3.82
C ALA A 47 8.55 -10.78 -4.89
N VAL A 48 7.29 -10.44 -4.57
CA VAL A 48 6.13 -10.75 -5.42
C VAL A 48 6.02 -9.80 -6.63
N LYS A 49 6.74 -8.66 -6.59
CA LYS A 49 6.75 -7.63 -7.64
C LYS A 49 7.04 -8.15 -9.06
N PRO A 50 8.08 -8.97 -9.31
CA PRO A 50 8.36 -9.50 -10.65
C PRO A 50 7.25 -10.44 -11.16
N LEU A 51 6.57 -11.16 -10.25
CA LEU A 51 5.44 -12.02 -10.61
C LEU A 51 4.28 -11.17 -11.12
N PHE A 52 3.95 -10.06 -10.45
CA PHE A 52 2.88 -9.15 -10.90
C PHE A 52 3.15 -8.56 -12.28
N LYS A 53 4.40 -8.22 -12.61
CA LYS A 53 4.76 -7.72 -13.94
C LYS A 53 4.59 -8.79 -15.04
N ALA A 54 4.75 -10.07 -14.68
CA ALA A 54 4.62 -11.18 -15.63
C ALA A 54 3.16 -11.64 -15.80
N LEU A 55 2.30 -11.46 -14.80
CA LEU A 55 0.92 -11.97 -14.78
C LEU A 55 0.09 -11.59 -16.02
N PRO A 56 0.05 -10.32 -16.48
CA PRO A 56 -0.74 -9.98 -17.67
C PRO A 56 -0.34 -10.76 -18.92
N LYS A 57 0.97 -10.97 -19.10
CA LYS A 57 1.49 -11.74 -20.23
C LYS A 57 1.13 -13.22 -20.11
N LEU A 58 1.24 -13.80 -18.91
CA LEU A 58 0.97 -15.22 -18.67
C LEU A 58 -0.52 -15.57 -18.79
N LEU A 59 -1.41 -14.68 -18.35
CA LEU A 59 -2.86 -14.81 -18.51
C LEU A 59 -3.33 -14.70 -19.98
N GLU A 60 -2.49 -14.15 -20.85
CA GLU A 60 -2.71 -14.05 -22.30
C GLU A 60 -1.82 -14.99 -23.12
N ASP A 61 -1.15 -15.96 -22.48
CA ASP A 61 -0.30 -16.89 -23.19
C ASP A 61 -1.10 -17.70 -24.22
N ARG A 62 -0.45 -18.20 -25.28
CA ARG A 62 -1.10 -19.01 -26.31
C ARG A 62 -1.47 -20.39 -25.78
N ASP A 63 -0.69 -20.92 -24.84
CA ASP A 63 -0.94 -22.22 -24.21
C ASP A 63 -2.09 -22.14 -23.19
N LYS A 64 -3.08 -23.02 -23.31
CA LYS A 64 -4.22 -23.08 -22.39
C LYS A 64 -3.77 -23.43 -20.96
N THR A 65 -2.81 -24.33 -20.82
CA THR A 65 -2.28 -24.79 -19.53
C THR A 65 -1.63 -23.63 -18.80
N VAL A 66 -0.81 -22.84 -19.49
CA VAL A 66 -0.15 -21.66 -18.90
C VAL A 66 -1.18 -20.64 -18.41
N ARG A 67 -2.24 -20.39 -19.19
CA ARG A 67 -3.32 -19.48 -18.77
C ARG A 67 -4.08 -19.99 -17.54
N ASP A 68 -4.43 -21.28 -17.51
CA ASP A 68 -5.17 -21.88 -16.40
C ASP A 68 -4.35 -21.89 -15.10
N GLU A 69 -3.07 -22.26 -15.17
CA GLU A 69 -2.14 -22.19 -14.03
C GLU A 69 -1.91 -20.75 -13.56
N SER A 70 -1.84 -19.80 -14.48
CA SER A 70 -1.71 -18.37 -14.14
C SER A 70 -2.94 -17.82 -13.43
N LYS A 71 -4.13 -18.32 -13.77
CA LYS A 71 -5.37 -18.02 -13.04
C LYS A 71 -5.29 -18.55 -11.62
N LEU A 72 -4.86 -19.80 -11.43
CA LEU A 72 -4.68 -20.40 -10.10
C LEU A 72 -3.67 -19.60 -9.26
N LEU A 73 -2.53 -19.24 -9.84
CA LEU A 73 -1.54 -18.38 -9.19
C LEU A 73 -2.14 -17.03 -8.77
N THR A 74 -2.95 -16.42 -9.62
CA THR A 74 -3.62 -15.13 -9.33
C THR A 74 -4.61 -15.27 -8.17
N VAL A 75 -5.36 -16.38 -8.11
CA VAL A 75 -6.28 -16.69 -7.02
C VAL A 75 -5.54 -16.95 -5.71
N GLU A 76 -4.42 -17.67 -5.74
CA GLU A 76 -3.59 -17.87 -4.55
C GLU A 76 -3.00 -16.55 -4.07
N LEU A 77 -2.48 -15.70 -4.97
CA LEU A 77 -2.04 -14.34 -4.62
C LEU A 77 -3.17 -13.55 -3.94
N TYR A 78 -4.40 -13.61 -4.46
CA TYR A 78 -5.56 -12.99 -3.83
C TYR A 78 -5.87 -13.55 -2.44
N ARG A 79 -5.64 -14.84 -2.20
CA ARG A 79 -5.80 -15.45 -0.86
C ARG A 79 -4.85 -14.82 0.17
N TRP A 80 -3.63 -14.48 -0.25
CA TRP A 80 -2.58 -13.89 0.61
C TRP A 80 -2.73 -12.37 0.80
N ILE A 81 -3.01 -11.61 -0.26
CA ILE A 81 -3.02 -10.13 -0.21
C ILE A 81 -4.42 -9.51 -0.34
N GLY A 82 -5.44 -10.31 -0.62
CA GLY A 82 -6.85 -9.88 -0.67
C GLY A 82 -7.14 -8.82 -1.74
N ASP A 83 -8.03 -7.88 -1.40
CA ASP A 83 -8.46 -6.80 -2.30
C ASP A 83 -7.31 -5.90 -2.77
N ALA A 84 -6.17 -5.96 -2.08
CA ALA A 84 -4.96 -5.23 -2.44
C ALA A 84 -4.43 -5.65 -3.83
N LEU A 85 -4.76 -6.86 -4.31
CA LEU A 85 -4.44 -7.32 -5.66
C LEU A 85 -5.20 -6.57 -6.77
N LYS A 86 -6.43 -6.09 -6.50
CA LYS A 86 -7.35 -5.61 -7.53
C LYS A 86 -6.83 -4.46 -8.40
N PRO A 87 -6.17 -3.42 -7.85
CA PRO A 87 -5.58 -2.36 -8.67
C PRO A 87 -4.55 -2.87 -9.68
N LEU A 88 -3.83 -3.94 -9.36
CA LEU A 88 -2.82 -4.56 -10.24
C LEU A 88 -3.44 -5.33 -11.41
N LEU A 89 -4.72 -5.67 -11.34
CA LEU A 89 -5.45 -6.41 -12.37
C LEU A 89 -6.15 -5.49 -13.39
N GLN A 90 -6.16 -4.17 -13.15
CA GLN A 90 -6.86 -3.21 -14.01
C GLN A 90 -6.31 -3.13 -15.44
N SER A 91 -5.07 -3.59 -15.66
CA SER A 91 -4.47 -3.67 -16.99
C SER A 91 -4.93 -4.88 -17.81
N LEU A 92 -5.71 -5.80 -17.22
CA LEU A 92 -6.22 -6.99 -17.90
C LEU A 92 -7.52 -6.70 -18.67
N LYS A 93 -7.90 -7.60 -19.58
CA LYS A 93 -9.17 -7.47 -20.30
C LYS A 93 -10.36 -7.59 -19.33
N PRO A 94 -11.44 -6.80 -19.50
CA PRO A 94 -12.59 -6.82 -18.59
C PRO A 94 -13.18 -8.21 -18.35
N VAL A 95 -13.20 -9.06 -19.38
CA VAL A 95 -13.65 -10.47 -19.28
C VAL A 95 -12.78 -11.26 -18.29
N GLN A 96 -11.47 -11.14 -18.37
CA GLN A 96 -10.54 -11.84 -17.46
C GLN A 96 -10.67 -11.33 -16.03
N VAL A 97 -10.87 -10.02 -15.84
CA VAL A 97 -11.13 -9.44 -14.50
C VAL A 97 -12.41 -10.04 -13.91
N SER A 98 -13.50 -10.10 -14.69
CA SER A 98 -14.76 -10.66 -14.21
C SER A 98 -14.67 -12.16 -13.87
N GLU A 99 -13.91 -12.94 -14.64
CA GLU A 99 -13.64 -14.35 -14.35
C GLU A 99 -12.84 -14.51 -13.05
N LEU A 100 -11.80 -13.70 -12.85
CA LEU A 100 -10.98 -13.71 -11.64
C LEU A 100 -11.77 -13.27 -10.41
N GLU A 101 -12.63 -12.24 -10.54
CA GLU A 101 -13.50 -11.79 -9.45
C GLU A 101 -14.51 -12.86 -9.02
N ALA A 102 -15.00 -13.67 -9.96
CA ALA A 102 -15.86 -14.81 -9.65
C ALA A 102 -15.10 -15.90 -8.86
N GLU A 103 -13.83 -16.14 -9.16
CA GLU A 103 -12.97 -17.05 -8.38
C GLU A 103 -12.62 -16.46 -7.00
N PHE A 104 -12.35 -15.16 -6.93
CA PHE A 104 -12.08 -14.44 -5.68
C PHE A 104 -13.25 -14.50 -4.69
N ALA A 105 -14.49 -14.52 -5.19
CA ALA A 105 -15.67 -14.67 -4.35
C ALA A 105 -15.76 -16.05 -3.66
N LYS A 106 -15.06 -17.07 -4.18
CA LYS A 106 -15.01 -18.42 -3.62
C LYS A 106 -13.91 -18.60 -2.57
N VAL A 107 -12.98 -17.64 -2.46
CA VAL A 107 -11.81 -17.72 -1.57
C VAL A 107 -12.06 -16.96 -0.27
N GLN A 108 -11.80 -17.60 0.88
CA GLN A 108 -11.81 -16.91 2.17
C GLN A 108 -10.56 -16.04 2.32
N LYS A 109 -10.74 -14.71 2.27
CA LYS A 109 -9.68 -13.70 2.43
C LYS A 109 -8.87 -13.91 3.71
N GLY A 110 -7.54 -13.87 3.62
CA GLY A 110 -6.65 -13.85 4.79
C GLY A 110 -6.53 -15.17 5.56
N THR A 111 -6.98 -16.29 4.97
CA THR A 111 -6.89 -17.65 5.56
C THR A 111 -5.66 -18.43 5.11
N ALA A 112 -4.79 -17.84 4.29
CA ALA A 112 -3.55 -18.48 3.91
C ALA A 112 -2.62 -18.53 5.13
N THR A 113 -2.38 -19.74 5.63
CA THR A 113 -1.34 -20.01 6.62
C THR A 113 -0.16 -20.65 5.89
N PRO A 114 1.09 -20.23 6.16
CA PRO A 114 2.24 -20.89 5.56
C PRO A 114 2.25 -22.36 6.00
N GLU A 115 2.20 -23.29 5.05
CA GLU A 115 2.24 -24.72 5.34
C GLU A 115 3.65 -25.17 5.78
N CYS A 116 4.67 -24.34 5.54
CA CYS A 116 6.04 -24.59 5.96
C CYS A 116 6.77 -23.35 6.47
N TYR A 117 7.34 -23.48 7.66
CA TYR A 117 8.22 -22.51 8.29
C TYR A 117 9.67 -22.82 7.93
N ILE A 118 10.48 -21.79 7.64
CA ILE A 118 11.94 -21.94 7.50
C ILE A 118 12.56 -22.39 8.84
N ARG A 119 13.74 -23.02 8.80
CA ARG A 119 14.38 -23.61 9.99
C ARG A 119 14.56 -22.62 11.15
N SER A 120 14.75 -21.33 10.86
CA SER A 120 14.79 -20.24 11.85
C SER A 120 13.42 -19.94 12.47
N GLU A 121 12.35 -19.98 11.68
CA GLU A 121 10.96 -19.82 12.14
C GLU A 121 10.50 -21.03 12.96
N GLN A 122 10.93 -22.25 12.61
CA GLN A 122 10.66 -23.47 13.39
C GLN A 122 11.33 -23.44 14.77
N MET A 123 12.58 -22.95 14.85
CA MET A 123 13.27 -22.76 16.14
C MET A 123 12.58 -21.70 17.01
N ARG A 124 12.01 -20.65 16.39
CA ARG A 124 11.31 -19.58 17.10
C ARG A 124 9.93 -20.00 17.61
N GLY A 125 9.20 -20.82 16.85
CA GLY A 125 7.95 -21.45 17.31
C GLY A 125 8.16 -22.42 18.47
N ALA A 126 9.28 -23.14 18.49
CA ALA A 126 9.67 -23.99 19.62
C ALA A 126 10.02 -23.16 20.87
N GLN A 127 10.75 -22.05 20.72
CA GLN A 127 11.08 -21.15 21.83
C GLN A 127 9.85 -20.41 22.40
N ALA A 128 8.89 -20.03 21.55
CA ALA A 128 7.64 -19.42 21.98
C ALA A 128 6.69 -20.41 22.71
N ALA A 129 6.76 -21.71 22.38
CA ALA A 129 6.02 -22.76 23.07
C ALA A 129 6.65 -23.10 24.44
N GLU A 130 7.96 -22.97 24.59
CA GLU A 130 8.66 -23.19 25.86
C GLU A 130 8.54 -22.03 26.86
N ALA A 131 8.22 -20.80 26.40
CA ALA A 131 8.00 -19.63 27.25
C ALA A 131 6.63 -19.62 28.00
N GLY A 132 5.86 -20.72 27.93
CA GLY A 132 4.55 -20.87 28.56
C GLY A 132 4.54 -21.29 30.03
N THR A 133 5.69 -21.41 30.71
CA THR A 133 5.76 -21.74 32.14
C THR A 133 6.77 -20.87 32.89
N ASP A 134 6.21 -19.99 33.70
CA ASP A 134 6.76 -19.27 34.86
C ASP A 134 7.88 -18.20 34.67
N VAL A 135 7.67 -17.14 35.45
CA VAL A 135 8.35 -15.83 35.51
C VAL A 135 9.75 -15.95 36.13
N VAL A 136 10.73 -15.14 35.67
CA VAL A 136 11.59 -14.20 36.46
C VAL A 136 12.71 -13.60 35.59
N ASP A 137 12.75 -12.26 35.62
CA ASP A 137 13.84 -11.27 35.48
C ASP A 137 15.25 -11.64 34.96
N GLY A 138 15.80 -10.77 34.12
CA GLY A 138 17.23 -10.71 33.77
C GLY A 138 17.50 -10.20 32.36
N GLY A 139 17.75 -8.89 32.20
CA GLY A 139 18.12 -8.28 30.93
C GLY A 139 19.58 -8.55 30.52
N GLU A 140 19.84 -8.54 29.21
CA GLU A 140 20.99 -7.90 28.55
C GLU A 140 20.87 -8.08 27.02
N GLU A 141 20.63 -6.95 26.36
CA GLU A 141 21.12 -6.49 25.05
C GLU A 141 21.74 -7.55 24.10
N GLY A 142 20.98 -7.92 23.07
CA GLY A 142 21.46 -8.56 21.85
C GLY A 142 20.70 -7.95 20.65
N GLU A 143 21.45 -7.46 19.68
CA GLU A 143 20.98 -6.78 18.45
C GLU A 143 19.72 -7.42 17.87
N GLU A 144 18.60 -6.69 17.97
CA GLU A 144 17.33 -7.07 17.36
C GLU A 144 17.39 -6.72 15.87
N CYS A 145 17.96 -7.62 15.08
CA CYS A 145 17.77 -7.64 13.64
C CYS A 145 16.29 -7.94 13.34
N GLY A 146 15.54 -6.87 13.08
CA GLY A 146 14.25 -6.90 12.38
C GLY A 146 13.12 -7.57 13.16
N ALA A 147 12.50 -6.81 14.06
CA ALA A 147 11.21 -7.13 14.65
C ALA A 147 10.19 -7.55 13.57
N ASP A 148 9.85 -8.84 13.58
CA ASP A 148 8.75 -9.46 12.86
C ASP A 148 7.42 -9.00 13.46
N THR A 149 6.92 -7.89 12.96
CA THR A 149 5.48 -7.59 13.03
C THR A 149 4.84 -8.21 11.79
N GLY A 150 3.79 -9.01 11.95
CA GLY A 150 2.99 -9.57 10.85
C GLY A 150 2.25 -8.49 10.05
N VAL A 151 2.99 -7.62 9.36
CA VAL A 151 2.45 -6.53 8.56
C VAL A 151 1.82 -7.16 7.31
N PRO A 152 0.51 -6.97 7.06
CA PRO A 152 -0.10 -7.35 5.79
C PRO A 152 0.65 -6.65 4.65
N VAL A 153 1.03 -7.41 3.61
CA VAL A 153 1.70 -6.87 2.43
C VAL A 153 0.83 -5.76 1.82
N ASP A 154 1.33 -4.54 1.86
CA ASP A 154 0.61 -3.37 1.34
C ASP A 154 0.77 -3.31 -0.18
N ALA A 155 -0.30 -3.61 -0.92
CA ALA A 155 -0.22 -3.66 -2.38
C ALA A 155 0.09 -2.34 -3.06
N TYR A 156 -0.05 -1.21 -2.37
CA TYR A 156 0.47 0.05 -2.90
C TYR A 156 1.98 0.05 -3.03
N GLU A 157 2.71 -0.65 -2.17
CA GLU A 157 4.16 -0.78 -2.31
C GLU A 157 4.53 -1.57 -3.56
N LEU A 158 3.64 -2.46 -4.03
CA LEU A 158 3.80 -3.31 -5.20
C LEU A 158 3.55 -2.58 -6.53
N LEU A 159 2.77 -1.50 -6.53
CA LEU A 159 2.49 -0.68 -7.71
C LEU A 159 3.73 0.05 -8.21
N GLU A 160 3.79 0.27 -9.53
CA GLU A 160 4.76 1.18 -10.17
C GLU A 160 4.31 2.62 -9.93
N ALA A 161 5.27 3.48 -9.56
CA ALA A 161 4.97 4.89 -9.32
C ALA A 161 4.93 5.63 -10.66
N VAL A 162 3.92 6.48 -10.83
CA VAL A 162 3.74 7.28 -12.04
C VAL A 162 4.15 8.73 -11.77
N ASP A 163 5.09 9.25 -12.56
CA ASP A 163 5.37 10.69 -12.60
C ASP A 163 4.24 11.40 -13.34
N ILE A 164 3.56 12.30 -12.63
CA ILE A 164 2.50 13.14 -13.21
C ILE A 164 2.96 14.59 -13.43
N LEU A 165 4.01 15.03 -12.76
CA LEU A 165 4.46 16.44 -12.81
C LEU A 165 5.07 16.76 -14.17
N SER A 166 5.87 15.84 -14.73
CA SER A 166 6.44 15.99 -16.09
C SER A 166 5.39 15.84 -17.20
N ASN A 167 4.25 15.23 -16.90
CA ASN A 167 3.16 14.97 -17.84
C ASN A 167 2.07 16.06 -17.82
N LEU A 168 2.21 17.09 -16.98
CA LEU A 168 1.28 18.21 -16.97
C LEU A 168 1.34 19.00 -18.29
N PRO A 169 0.19 19.38 -18.86
CA PRO A 169 0.14 20.33 -19.97
C PRO A 169 0.88 21.63 -19.61
N LYS A 170 1.63 22.19 -20.57
CA LYS A 170 2.44 23.41 -20.34
C LYS A 170 1.59 24.62 -19.94
N ASP A 171 0.35 24.65 -20.41
CA ASP A 171 -0.66 25.68 -20.18
C ASP A 171 -1.57 25.38 -18.98
N PHE A 172 -1.33 24.29 -18.23
CA PHE A 172 -2.18 23.88 -17.11
C PHE A 172 -2.40 24.99 -16.08
N TYR A 173 -1.33 25.66 -15.65
CA TYR A 173 -1.40 26.72 -14.63
C TYR A 173 -2.12 27.96 -15.16
N GLU A 174 -1.93 28.30 -16.44
CA GLU A 174 -2.62 29.40 -17.11
C GLU A 174 -4.13 29.13 -17.21
N GLN A 175 -4.51 27.92 -17.65
CA GLN A 175 -5.92 27.51 -17.75
C GLN A 175 -6.60 27.48 -16.37
N CYS A 176 -5.89 27.10 -15.31
CA CYS A 176 -6.40 27.15 -13.94
C CYS A 176 -6.64 28.57 -13.41
N GLU A 177 -6.08 29.59 -14.06
CA GLU A 177 -6.26 31.01 -13.76
C GLU A 177 -7.21 31.73 -14.71
N ALA A 178 -7.60 31.08 -15.80
CA ALA A 178 -8.54 31.61 -16.78
C ALA A 178 -9.84 32.05 -16.10
N LYS A 179 -10.40 33.19 -16.52
CA LYS A 179 -11.71 33.65 -16.03
C LYS A 179 -12.85 32.74 -16.50
N ASN A 180 -12.63 32.02 -17.60
CA ASN A 180 -13.56 31.10 -18.20
C ASN A 180 -13.57 29.77 -17.42
N TRP A 181 -14.69 29.43 -16.78
CA TRP A 181 -14.75 28.23 -15.93
C TRP A 181 -14.64 26.93 -16.74
N GLN A 182 -14.97 26.94 -18.03
CA GLN A 182 -14.81 25.78 -18.92
C GLN A 182 -13.33 25.46 -19.17
N GLU A 183 -12.46 26.48 -19.28
CA GLU A 183 -11.01 26.27 -19.42
C GLU A 183 -10.42 25.70 -18.13
N GLN A 184 -10.83 26.23 -16.97
CA GLN A 184 -10.45 25.65 -15.67
C GLN A 184 -10.91 24.19 -15.54
N LYS A 185 -12.13 23.87 -16.03
CA LYS A 185 -12.67 22.51 -16.03
C LYS A 185 -11.81 21.58 -16.89
N GLU A 186 -11.49 21.97 -18.12
CA GLU A 186 -10.68 21.17 -19.05
C GLU A 186 -9.28 20.86 -18.47
N ALA A 187 -8.63 21.86 -17.87
CA ALA A 187 -7.35 21.68 -17.20
C ALA A 187 -7.43 20.66 -16.06
N LEU A 188 -8.48 20.74 -15.23
CA LEU A 188 -8.68 19.83 -14.11
C LEU A 188 -9.11 18.43 -14.55
N GLU A 189 -9.81 18.28 -15.67
CA GLU A 189 -10.15 16.97 -16.24
C GLU A 189 -8.89 16.24 -16.71
N LYS A 190 -7.96 16.92 -17.39
CA LYS A 190 -6.64 16.37 -17.75
C LYS A 190 -5.81 16.01 -16.53
N LEU A 191 -5.84 16.85 -15.49
CA LEU A 191 -5.17 16.52 -14.24
C LEU A 191 -5.79 15.29 -13.56
N LEU A 192 -7.12 15.18 -13.56
CA LEU A 192 -7.83 14.07 -12.93
C LEU A 192 -7.44 12.72 -13.54
N GLU A 193 -7.26 12.66 -14.86
CA GLU A 193 -6.76 11.46 -15.55
C GLU A 193 -5.37 11.05 -15.02
N LEU A 194 -4.48 12.01 -14.79
CA LEU A 194 -3.16 11.76 -14.24
C LEU A 194 -3.21 11.34 -12.78
N THR A 195 -3.99 12.03 -11.94
CA THR A 195 -4.06 11.75 -10.49
C THR A 195 -4.80 10.47 -10.17
N SER A 196 -5.64 9.96 -11.08
CA SER A 196 -6.35 8.69 -10.92
C SER A 196 -5.43 7.47 -10.85
N ASN A 197 -4.14 7.62 -11.16
CA ASN A 197 -3.14 6.57 -10.97
C ASN A 197 -2.97 6.23 -9.48
N PRO A 198 -3.05 4.95 -9.09
CA PRO A 198 -3.11 4.55 -7.69
C PRO A 198 -1.81 4.78 -6.91
N LYS A 199 -0.67 4.98 -7.58
CA LYS A 199 0.61 5.32 -6.98
C LYS A 199 1.31 6.39 -7.79
N LEU A 200 1.67 7.49 -7.12
CA LEU A 200 2.32 8.63 -7.72
C LEU A 200 3.78 8.69 -7.27
N GLU A 201 4.64 9.13 -8.18
CA GLU A 201 6.04 9.40 -7.86
C GLU A 201 6.16 10.56 -6.87
N ALA A 202 7.18 10.54 -6.02
CA ALA A 202 7.40 11.65 -5.11
C ALA A 202 8.01 12.83 -5.86
N GLY A 203 7.55 14.04 -5.59
CA GLY A 203 8.04 15.25 -6.25
C GLY A 203 7.60 16.50 -5.52
N ASP A 204 7.90 17.66 -6.11
CA ASP A 204 7.44 18.94 -5.57
C ASP A 204 6.02 19.25 -6.03
N TYR A 205 5.05 18.86 -5.20
CA TYR A 205 3.63 19.11 -5.42
C TYR A 205 3.14 20.45 -4.86
N ALA A 206 4.03 21.30 -4.31
CA ALA A 206 3.61 22.48 -3.55
C ALA A 206 2.75 23.45 -4.38
N ASP A 207 3.17 23.76 -5.62
CA ASP A 207 2.45 24.67 -6.50
C ASP A 207 1.12 24.07 -6.98
N LEU A 208 1.11 22.79 -7.34
CA LEU A 208 -0.11 22.08 -7.74
C LEU A 208 -1.14 22.08 -6.59
N VAL A 209 -0.71 21.68 -5.38
CA VAL A 209 -1.56 21.67 -4.20
C VAL A 209 -2.07 23.07 -3.86
N LYS A 210 -1.22 24.10 -4.00
CA LYS A 210 -1.61 25.51 -3.78
C LYS A 210 -2.71 25.95 -4.74
N VAL A 211 -2.59 25.64 -6.04
CA VAL A 211 -3.62 25.95 -7.05
C VAL A 211 -4.93 25.24 -6.75
N LEU A 212 -4.87 23.94 -6.46
CA LEU A 212 -6.07 23.16 -6.14
C LEU A 212 -6.76 23.66 -4.87
N LYS A 213 -6.00 23.94 -3.80
CA LYS A 213 -6.54 24.53 -2.56
C LYS A 213 -7.20 25.88 -2.82
N ARG A 214 -6.62 26.73 -3.67
CA ARG A 214 -7.21 28.02 -4.06
C ARG A 214 -8.56 27.80 -4.76
N ILE A 215 -8.62 26.89 -5.73
CA ILE A 215 -9.85 26.59 -6.48
C ILE A 215 -10.92 26.02 -5.53
N VAL A 216 -10.56 25.08 -4.66
CA VAL A 216 -11.48 24.51 -3.68
C VAL A 216 -12.00 25.56 -2.70
N ALA A 217 -11.13 26.47 -2.21
CA ALA A 217 -11.50 27.48 -1.22
C ALA A 217 -12.29 28.66 -1.81
N LYS A 218 -11.95 29.11 -3.02
CA LYS A 218 -12.43 30.37 -3.61
C LYS A 218 -13.17 30.21 -4.94
N GLY A 219 -13.24 29.01 -5.50
CA GLY A 219 -13.92 28.75 -6.76
C GLY A 219 -15.41 29.12 -6.70
N SER A 220 -15.89 29.81 -7.72
CA SER A 220 -17.32 30.16 -7.83
C SER A 220 -18.13 29.06 -8.52
N ASN A 221 -17.49 28.28 -9.39
CA ASN A 221 -18.13 27.20 -10.13
C ASN A 221 -18.02 25.86 -9.38
N VAL A 222 -19.16 25.26 -9.05
CA VAL A 222 -19.22 24.00 -8.30
C VAL A 222 -18.59 22.81 -9.03
N ILE A 223 -18.67 22.77 -10.36
CA ILE A 223 -18.09 21.67 -11.15
C ILE A 223 -16.58 21.70 -11.06
N VAL A 224 -15.99 22.89 -11.25
CA VAL A 224 -14.54 23.11 -11.13
C VAL A 224 -14.06 22.80 -9.71
N MET A 225 -14.81 23.23 -8.69
CA MET A 225 -14.49 22.89 -7.30
C MET A 225 -14.55 21.39 -7.01
N ALA A 226 -15.55 20.67 -7.55
CA ALA A 226 -15.67 19.23 -7.39
C ALA A 226 -14.47 18.50 -8.01
N LEU A 227 -14.07 18.89 -9.23
CA LEU A 227 -12.89 18.33 -9.90
C LEU A 227 -11.61 18.60 -9.11
N ALA A 228 -11.40 19.83 -8.64
CA ALA A 228 -10.21 20.16 -7.86
C ALA A 228 -10.17 19.41 -6.51
N ALA A 229 -11.31 19.26 -5.84
CA ALA A 229 -11.43 18.45 -4.63
C ALA A 229 -11.11 16.98 -4.90
N LYS A 230 -11.57 16.45 -6.04
CA LYS A 230 -11.27 15.07 -6.44
C LYS A 230 -9.80 14.86 -6.76
N CYS A 231 -9.18 15.78 -7.50
CA CYS A 231 -7.73 15.76 -7.75
C CYS A 231 -6.94 15.78 -6.44
N LEU A 232 -7.34 16.59 -5.45
CA LEU A 232 -6.72 16.57 -4.12
C LEU A 232 -6.90 15.24 -3.39
N ALA A 233 -8.08 14.62 -3.49
CA ALA A 233 -8.34 13.31 -2.90
C ALA A 233 -7.43 12.23 -3.50
N ASP A 234 -7.27 12.25 -4.83
CA ASP A 234 -6.49 11.27 -5.57
C ASP A 234 -4.98 11.50 -5.37
N LEU A 235 -4.51 12.76 -5.34
CA LEU A 235 -3.13 13.09 -4.94
C LEU A 235 -2.80 12.56 -3.54
N THR A 236 -3.73 12.76 -2.60
CA THR A 236 -3.54 12.32 -1.22
C THR A 236 -3.52 10.79 -1.13
N ALA A 237 -4.38 10.10 -1.89
CA ALA A 237 -4.38 8.63 -1.99
C ALA A 237 -3.10 8.08 -2.63
N GLY A 238 -2.65 8.72 -3.71
CA GLY A 238 -1.53 8.29 -4.54
C GLY A 238 -0.16 8.58 -3.94
N LEU A 239 -0.03 9.57 -3.05
CA LEU A 239 1.23 9.94 -2.38
C LEU A 239 1.30 9.49 -0.91
N ARG A 240 0.14 9.27 -0.26
CA ARG A 240 0.01 8.83 1.13
C ARG A 240 0.85 9.68 2.09
N GLN A 241 1.79 9.08 2.83
CA GLN A 241 2.67 9.74 3.80
C GLN A 241 3.48 10.90 3.22
N LYS A 242 3.70 10.91 1.89
CA LYS A 242 4.44 11.97 1.20
C LYS A 242 3.57 13.20 0.90
N PHE A 243 2.25 13.09 1.03
CA PHE A 243 1.34 14.21 0.83
C PHE A 243 1.33 15.13 2.08
N PRO A 244 1.34 16.46 1.91
CA PRO A 244 1.32 17.37 3.05
C PRO A 244 -0.04 17.34 3.77
N TYR A 245 -0.05 16.94 5.05
CA TYR A 245 -1.25 16.95 5.90
C TYR A 245 -1.82 18.37 6.16
N SER A 246 -1.11 19.43 5.77
CA SER A 246 -1.55 20.84 5.89
C SER A 246 -2.85 21.17 5.12
N CYS A 247 -3.33 20.28 4.25
CA CYS A 247 -4.59 20.44 3.52
C CYS A 247 -5.83 20.13 4.37
N ILE A 248 -5.67 19.45 5.51
CA ILE A 248 -6.78 19.04 6.39
C ILE A 248 -7.65 20.24 6.83
N THR A 249 -7.02 21.37 7.18
CA THR A 249 -7.75 22.58 7.56
C THR A 249 -8.64 23.09 6.44
N THR A 250 -8.12 23.11 5.21
CA THR A 250 -8.87 23.53 4.02
C THR A 250 -10.06 22.62 3.75
N TYR A 251 -9.90 21.30 3.94
CA TYR A 251 -11.01 20.35 3.77
C TYR A 251 -12.11 20.57 4.82
N LEU A 252 -11.74 20.69 6.09
CA LEU A 252 -12.67 20.93 7.19
C LEU A 252 -13.47 22.23 7.01
N GLU A 253 -12.80 23.32 6.66
CA GLU A 253 -13.45 24.61 6.40
C GLU A 253 -14.39 24.55 5.19
N ARG A 254 -14.04 23.76 4.17
CA ARG A 254 -14.82 23.67 2.93
C ARG A 254 -16.07 22.81 3.04
N PHE A 255 -16.26 22.05 4.12
CA PHE A 255 -17.54 21.37 4.41
C PHE A 255 -18.74 22.32 4.59
N ARG A 256 -18.57 23.65 4.47
CA ARG A 256 -19.69 24.56 4.23
C ARG A 256 -20.44 24.27 2.92
N GLU A 257 -19.81 23.64 1.95
CA GLU A 257 -20.46 23.23 0.70
C GLU A 257 -21.52 22.14 0.95
N LYS A 258 -22.64 22.21 0.24
CA LYS A 258 -23.77 21.28 0.41
C LYS A 258 -23.92 20.31 -0.76
N LYS A 259 -23.27 20.59 -1.89
CA LYS A 259 -23.36 19.76 -3.08
C LYS A 259 -22.63 18.44 -2.86
N GLN A 260 -23.37 17.34 -2.94
CA GLN A 260 -22.89 16.01 -2.56
C GLN A 260 -21.60 15.62 -3.27
N ASN A 261 -21.46 15.94 -4.57
CA ASN A 261 -20.25 15.62 -5.34
C ASN A 261 -18.98 16.26 -4.74
N VAL A 262 -19.10 17.50 -4.24
CA VAL A 262 -17.97 18.19 -3.59
C VAL A 262 -17.74 17.60 -2.20
N VAL A 263 -18.80 17.40 -1.43
CA VAL A 263 -18.72 16.87 -0.06
C VAL A 263 -18.09 15.47 -0.05
N THR A 264 -18.49 14.58 -0.97
CA THR A 264 -17.92 13.24 -1.10
C THR A 264 -16.44 13.30 -1.43
N ALA A 265 -16.02 14.13 -2.39
CA ALA A 265 -14.59 14.28 -2.73
C ALA A 265 -13.77 14.85 -1.54
N LEU A 266 -14.33 15.80 -0.79
CA LEU A 266 -13.67 16.34 0.42
C LEU A 266 -13.56 15.30 1.54
N ARG A 267 -14.57 14.44 1.72
CA ARG A 267 -14.52 13.33 2.69
C ARG A 267 -13.40 12.35 2.31
N GLU A 268 -13.32 11.96 1.04
CA GLU A 268 -12.25 11.08 0.54
C GLU A 268 -10.87 11.72 0.77
N ALA A 269 -10.71 13.00 0.41
CA ALA A 269 -9.45 13.72 0.61
C ALA A 269 -9.05 13.81 2.08
N LEU A 270 -10.00 14.09 2.97
CA LEU A 270 -9.75 14.16 4.41
C LEU A 270 -9.39 12.79 5.00
N ASP A 271 -10.13 11.75 4.63
CA ASP A 271 -9.89 10.38 5.09
C ASP A 271 -8.52 9.87 4.61
N ASN A 272 -8.12 10.18 3.37
CA ASN A 272 -6.80 9.85 2.84
C ASN A 272 -5.69 10.68 3.52
N ALA A 273 -5.92 11.96 3.76
CA ALA A 273 -4.93 12.84 4.40
C ALA A 273 -4.67 12.44 5.85
N PHE A 274 -5.70 11.92 6.53
CA PHE A 274 -5.56 11.39 7.87
C PHE A 274 -4.56 10.23 7.95
N GLN A 275 -4.42 9.43 6.88
CA GLN A 275 -3.45 8.33 6.87
C GLN A 275 -2.01 8.84 7.04
N ALA A 276 -1.72 10.07 6.60
CA ALA A 276 -0.41 10.71 6.72
C ALA A 276 -0.14 11.38 8.08
N THR A 277 -1.05 11.22 9.05
CA THR A 277 -0.98 11.91 10.34
C THR A 277 -1.67 11.08 11.44
N ASN A 278 -1.93 11.69 12.59
CA ASN A 278 -2.64 11.07 13.71
C ASN A 278 -3.60 12.08 14.35
N LEU A 279 -4.47 11.60 15.24
CA LEU A 279 -5.52 12.42 15.84
C LEU A 279 -4.94 13.58 16.67
N GLU A 280 -3.84 13.35 17.40
CA GLU A 280 -3.19 14.36 18.23
C GLU A 280 -2.69 15.54 17.38
N ALA A 281 -2.02 15.26 16.26
CA ALA A 281 -1.48 16.27 15.36
C ALA A 281 -2.55 17.18 14.73
N ILE A 282 -3.78 16.66 14.56
CA ILE A 282 -4.88 17.41 13.95
C ILE A 282 -5.93 17.90 14.95
N LEU A 283 -5.79 17.54 16.23
CA LEU A 283 -6.83 17.76 17.26
C LEU A 283 -7.27 19.23 17.31
N LYS A 284 -6.31 20.16 17.26
CA LYS A 284 -6.59 21.61 17.28
C LYS A 284 -7.45 22.10 16.11
N TYR A 285 -7.34 21.46 14.94
CA TYR A 285 -8.12 21.83 13.75
C TYR A 285 -9.52 21.21 13.81
N VAL A 286 -9.61 19.98 14.30
CA VAL A 286 -10.88 19.27 14.49
C VAL A 286 -11.75 19.96 15.53
N THR A 287 -11.19 20.32 16.70
CA THR A 287 -11.95 21.02 17.75
C THR A 287 -12.45 22.38 17.26
N ALA A 288 -11.61 23.14 16.57
CA ALA A 288 -12.01 24.39 15.94
C ALA A 288 -13.16 24.21 14.92
N ALA A 289 -13.15 23.12 14.15
CA ALA A 289 -14.24 22.80 13.20
C ALA A 289 -15.54 22.38 13.92
N LEU A 290 -15.45 21.68 15.06
CA LEU A 290 -16.61 21.32 15.89
C LEU A 290 -17.25 22.53 16.60
N ASP A 291 -16.45 23.57 16.89
CA ASP A 291 -16.95 24.83 17.45
C ASP A 291 -17.48 25.81 16.40
N ASN A 292 -17.33 25.48 15.11
CA ASN A 292 -17.74 26.36 14.02
C ASN A 292 -19.26 26.62 14.00
N LYS A 293 -19.70 27.86 13.80
CA LYS A 293 -21.13 28.22 13.79
C LYS A 293 -21.96 27.51 12.71
N ASN A 294 -21.31 26.96 11.66
CA ASN A 294 -22.01 26.25 10.59
C ASN A 294 -22.31 24.78 10.98
N PRO A 295 -23.59 24.37 11.06
CA PRO A 295 -23.95 23.01 11.44
C PRO A 295 -23.45 21.94 10.47
N GLN A 296 -23.29 22.26 9.17
CA GLN A 296 -22.77 21.31 8.18
C GLN A 296 -21.30 20.96 8.48
N ILE A 297 -20.47 21.96 8.80
CA ILE A 297 -19.07 21.74 9.14
C ILE A 297 -18.98 20.85 10.38
N LYS A 298 -19.80 21.11 11.40
CA LYS A 298 -19.87 20.26 12.59
C LYS A 298 -20.26 18.83 12.24
N GLY A 299 -21.34 18.66 11.48
CA GLY A 299 -21.84 17.34 11.09
C GLY A 299 -20.81 16.51 10.32
N GLU A 300 -20.17 17.11 9.31
CA GLU A 300 -19.13 16.43 8.51
C GLU A 300 -17.87 16.11 9.33
N THR A 301 -17.48 17.01 10.23
CA THR A 301 -16.33 16.78 11.14
C THR A 301 -16.63 15.65 12.12
N THR A 302 -17.84 15.59 12.68
CA THR A 302 -18.27 14.49 13.55
C THR A 302 -18.32 13.16 12.79
N LEU A 303 -18.82 13.15 11.55
CA LEU A 303 -18.82 11.96 10.71
C LEU A 303 -17.39 11.50 10.38
N PHE A 304 -16.47 12.43 10.13
CA PHE A 304 -15.05 12.11 9.96
C PHE A 304 -14.48 11.45 11.21
N LEU A 305 -14.71 12.02 12.40
CA LEU A 305 -14.28 11.43 13.66
C LEU A 305 -14.87 10.04 13.88
N ALA A 306 -16.15 9.84 13.58
CA ALA A 306 -16.78 8.52 13.68
C ALA A 306 -16.06 7.47 12.81
N ARG A 307 -15.69 7.83 11.58
CA ARG A 307 -14.92 6.96 10.67
C ARG A 307 -13.49 6.69 11.16
N VAL A 308 -12.85 7.69 11.76
CA VAL A 308 -11.52 7.52 12.38
C VAL A 308 -11.61 6.58 13.57
N PHE A 309 -12.52 6.84 14.52
CA PHE A 309 -12.69 6.00 15.72
C PHE A 309 -13.11 4.58 15.40
N SER A 310 -13.91 4.34 14.35
CA SER A 310 -14.26 2.97 13.94
C SER A 310 -13.07 2.15 13.43
N LYS A 311 -11.96 2.82 13.06
CA LYS A 311 -10.73 2.19 12.55
C LYS A 311 -9.61 2.14 13.61
N LEU A 312 -9.78 2.86 14.72
CA LEU A 312 -8.80 2.87 15.81
C LEU A 312 -8.94 1.60 16.64
N THR A 313 -7.83 0.89 16.83
CA THR A 313 -7.75 -0.19 17.82
C THR A 313 -7.39 0.40 19.19
N PRO A 314 -7.74 -0.27 20.31
CA PRO A 314 -7.38 0.21 21.66
C PRO A 314 -5.87 0.47 21.84
N ALA A 315 -5.02 -0.27 21.13
CA ALA A 315 -3.57 -0.08 21.13
C ALA A 315 -3.12 1.27 20.51
N MET A 316 -3.91 1.85 19.60
CA MET A 316 -3.63 3.15 18.98
C MET A 316 -4.04 4.33 19.86
N LEU A 317 -4.86 4.10 20.90
CA LEU A 317 -5.28 5.13 21.86
C LEU A 317 -4.31 5.28 23.04
N ASN A 318 -3.49 4.26 23.32
CA ASN A 318 -2.65 4.17 24.52
C ASN A 318 -1.14 4.37 24.28
N LYS A 319 -0.70 4.86 23.11
CA LYS A 319 0.68 5.37 22.98
C LYS A 319 0.77 6.73 23.64
N ASN A 320 0.71 6.75 24.97
CA ASN A 320 1.19 7.76 25.92
C ASN A 320 0.61 7.41 27.30
N SER A 321 1.28 6.49 28.00
CA SER A 321 1.23 6.34 29.46
C SER A 321 2.67 6.18 29.93
#